data_AF-A0A958D2V2-F1
#
_entry.id   AF-A0A958D2V2-F1
#
_cell.length_a   1.000
_cell.length_b   1.000
_cell.length_c   1.000
_cell.angle_alpha   90.00
_cell.angle_beta   90.00
_cell.angle_gamma   90.00
#
_symmetry.space_group_name_H-M   'P 1'
#
loop_
_entity.id
_entity.type
_entity.pdbx_description
1 polymer ?
#
loop_
_entity_poly.entity_id
_entity_poly.type
_entity_poly.pdbx_seq_one_letter_code
_entity_poly.pdbx_strand_id
1 'polypeptide(L)'
;VDLHDPMEAEIGNVGLLAIEDPETGEIHWVDTGSKAWRAAFRQRVEGARAGKVRAFRQAAVDHIDIGTEQDYVAPLAAFFQERYKRLRH
;
A
#
# COMPACT_ATOMS: atom_id res chain seq x y z
N VAL A 1 8.23 7.31 2.09
CA VAL A 1 7.87 6.05 2.76
C VAL A 1 6.47 5.72 2.28
N ASP A 2 6.27 4.54 1.73
CA ASP A 2 4.99 4.02 1.27
C ASP A 2 4.58 2.92 2.24
N LEU A 3 3.43 3.09 2.89
CA LEU A 3 2.91 2.20 3.92
C LEU A 3 1.72 1.43 3.35
N HIS A 4 1.67 0.12 3.61
CA HIS A 4 0.59 -0.73 3.13
C HIS A 4 0.14 -1.73 4.18
N ASP A 5 -1.15 -1.94 4.27
CA ASP A 5 -1.73 -3.01 5.08
C ASP A 5 -2.06 -4.25 4.21
N PRO A 6 -1.83 -5.49 4.66
CA PRO A 6 -2.23 -6.69 3.93
C PRO A 6 -3.73 -6.72 3.55
N MET A 7 -4.62 -6.16 4.38
CA MET A 7 -6.05 -6.06 4.07
C MET A 7 -6.33 -5.08 2.92
N GLU A 8 -5.44 -4.11 2.65
CA GLU A 8 -5.54 -3.24 1.48
C GLU A 8 -5.22 -4.00 0.18
N ALA A 9 -4.41 -5.06 0.25
CA ALA A 9 -4.06 -5.88 -0.92
C ALA A 9 -5.18 -6.85 -1.30
N GLU A 10 -5.80 -7.49 -0.30
CA GLU A 10 -6.88 -8.43 -0.54
C GLU A 10 -7.89 -8.46 0.61
N ILE A 11 -9.16 -8.25 0.27
CA ILE A 11 -10.28 -8.38 1.20
C ILE A 11 -10.86 -9.79 1.09
N GLY A 12 -10.85 -10.53 2.20
CA GLY A 12 -11.49 -11.84 2.32
C GLY A 12 -13.02 -11.77 2.28
N ASN A 13 -13.68 -12.92 2.12
CA ASN A 13 -15.14 -13.00 2.25
C ASN A 13 -15.53 -12.91 3.73
N VAL A 14 -15.83 -11.71 4.22
CA VAL A 14 -16.26 -11.44 5.60
C VAL A 14 -17.70 -10.94 5.69
N GLY A 15 -18.45 -10.98 4.58
CA GLY A 15 -19.81 -10.46 4.48
C GLY A 15 -19.83 -8.94 4.29
N LEU A 16 -20.72 -8.25 5.00
CA LEU A 16 -20.85 -6.79 4.91
C LEU A 16 -19.81 -6.12 5.81
N LEU A 17 -18.88 -5.37 5.20
CA LEU A 17 -17.81 -4.65 5.89
C LEU A 17 -18.12 -3.14 5.89
N ALA A 18 -17.99 -2.50 7.05
CA ALA A 18 -17.91 -1.04 7.15
C ALA A 18 -16.44 -0.64 7.09
N ILE A 19 -16.08 0.21 6.13
CA ILE A 19 -14.74 0.78 5.98
C ILE A 19 -14.83 2.27 6.27
N GLU A 20 -13.98 2.75 7.16
CA GLU A 20 -13.83 4.18 7.46
C GLU A 20 -12.64 4.73 6.66
N ASP A 21 -12.87 5.84 5.96
CA ASP A 21 -11.82 6.61 5.32
C ASP A 21 -11.04 7.40 6.39
N PRO A 22 -9.74 7.14 6.60
CA PRO A 22 -8.99 7.76 7.69
C PRO A 22 -8.68 9.24 7.46
N GLU A 23 -8.81 9.75 6.24
CA GLU A 23 -8.60 11.16 5.90
C GLU A 23 -9.84 12.03 6.13
N THR A 24 -11.03 11.48 5.98
CA THR A 24 -12.31 12.21 6.01
C THR A 24 -13.26 11.75 7.11
N GLY A 25 -13.10 10.53 7.62
CA GLY A 25 -14.00 9.87 8.58
C GLY A 25 -15.29 9.32 7.95
N GLU A 26 -15.41 9.28 6.62
CA GLU A 26 -16.60 8.73 5.95
C GLU A 26 -16.67 7.20 6.07
N ILE A 27 -17.87 6.67 6.32
CA ILE A 27 -18.12 5.23 6.42
C ILE A 27 -18.76 4.71 5.13
N HIS A 28 -18.09 3.74 4.51
CA HIS A 28 -18.57 3.02 3.34
C HIS A 28 -18.94 1.58 3.68
N TRP A 29 -20.11 1.16 3.20
CA TRP A 29 -20.55 -0.23 3.31
C TRP A 29 -20.18 -1.01 2.07
N VAL A 30 -19.52 -2.15 2.28
CA VAL A 30 -18.99 -3.00 1.23
C VAL A 30 -19.46 -4.43 1.41
N ASP A 31 -20.16 -4.96 0.40
CA ASP A 31 -20.47 -6.40 0.34
C ASP A 31 -19.26 -7.18 -0.17
N THR A 32 -18.44 -7.66 0.77
CA THR A 32 -17.27 -8.49 0.49
C THR A 32 -17.64 -9.92 0.13
N GLY A 33 -18.92 -10.31 0.18
CA GLY A 33 -19.41 -11.63 -0.24
C GLY A 33 -19.40 -11.83 -1.75
N SER A 34 -19.51 -10.73 -2.51
CA SER A 34 -19.47 -10.76 -3.97
C SER A 34 -18.08 -11.07 -4.51
N LYS A 35 -17.93 -12.24 -5.16
CA LYS A 35 -16.67 -12.63 -5.85
C LYS A 35 -16.27 -11.63 -6.94
N ALA A 36 -17.26 -11.09 -7.66
CA ALA A 36 -17.02 -10.12 -8.72
C ALA A 36 -16.48 -8.80 -8.14
N TRP A 37 -17.06 -8.35 -7.02
CA TRP A 37 -16.57 -7.18 -6.31
C TRP A 37 -15.12 -7.37 -5.82
N ARG A 38 -14.82 -8.52 -5.18
CA ARG A 38 -13.45 -8.83 -4.71
C ARG A 38 -12.43 -8.86 -5.85
N ALA A 39 -12.78 -9.43 -7.00
CA ALA A 39 -11.91 -9.43 -8.18
C ALA A 39 -11.67 -8.02 -8.74
N ALA A 40 -12.71 -7.20 -8.83
CA ALA A 40 -12.60 -5.81 -9.27
C ALA A 40 -11.75 -4.97 -8.30
N PHE A 41 -11.94 -5.16 -7.00
CA PHE A 41 -11.13 -4.53 -5.95
C PHE A 41 -9.65 -4.87 -6.12
N ARG A 42 -9.32 -6.17 -6.23
CA ARG A 42 -7.92 -6.61 -6.42
C ARG A 42 -7.28 -6.00 -7.67
N GLN A 43 -7.99 -6.00 -8.80
CA GLN A 43 -7.47 -5.36 -10.03
C GLN A 43 -7.24 -3.84 -9.85
N ARG A 44 -8.14 -3.15 -9.16
CA ARG A 44 -8.00 -1.72 -8.88
C ARG A 44 -6.78 -1.43 -8.01
N VAL A 45 -6.58 -2.20 -6.95
CA VAL A 45 -5.44 -2.05 -6.03
C VAL A 45 -4.12 -2.30 -6.76
N GLU A 46 -4.03 -3.38 -7.53
CA GLU A 46 -2.84 -3.69 -8.35
C GLU A 46 -2.52 -2.57 -9.36
N GLY A 47 -3.56 -2.05 -10.03
CA GLY A 47 -3.42 -0.92 -10.94
C GLY A 47 -2.90 0.35 -10.26
N ALA A 48 -3.44 0.66 -9.07
CA ALA A 48 -3.02 1.81 -8.27
C ALA A 48 -1.57 1.65 -7.78
N ARG A 49 -1.19 0.47 -7.27
CA ARG A 49 0.19 0.17 -6.84
C ARG A 49 1.18 0.32 -7.99
N ALA A 50 0.88 -0.26 -9.15
CA ALA A 50 1.72 -0.13 -10.33
C ALA A 50 1.84 1.33 -10.82
N GLY A 51 0.76 2.11 -10.74
CA GLY A 51 0.76 3.54 -11.03
C GLY A 51 1.66 4.33 -10.09
N LYS A 52 1.55 4.08 -8.78
CA LYS A 52 2.34 4.73 -7.73
C LYS A 52 3.85 4.45 -7.91
N VAL A 53 4.22 3.19 -8.13
CA VAL A 53 5.62 2.80 -8.39
C VAL A 53 6.18 3.48 -9.64
N ARG A 54 5.39 3.58 -10.72
CA ARG A 54 5.79 4.32 -11.94
C ARG A 54 6.03 5.80 -11.64
N ALA A 55 5.15 6.44 -10.86
CA ALA A 55 5.30 7.84 -10.49
C ALA A 55 6.58 8.09 -9.67
N PHE A 56 6.89 7.24 -8.69
CA PHE A 56 8.14 7.35 -7.91
C PHE A 56 9.38 7.22 -8.78
N ARG A 57 9.39 6.25 -9.71
CA ARG A 57 10.49 6.08 -10.68
C ARG A 57 10.68 7.30 -11.57
N GLN A 58 9.59 7.86 -12.09
CA GLN A 58 9.65 9.07 -12.94
C GLN A 58 10.12 10.30 -12.16
N ALA A 59 9.75 10.41 -10.89
CA ALA A 59 10.19 11.50 -10.02
C ALA A 59 11.64 11.33 -9.51
N ALA A 60 12.31 10.21 -9.83
CA ALA A 60 13.62 9.84 -9.28
C ALA A 60 13.65 9.89 -7.74
N VAL A 61 12.52 9.58 -7.10
CA VAL A 61 12.39 9.57 -5.64
C VAL A 61 12.63 8.15 -5.15
N ASP A 62 13.58 8.01 -4.23
CA ASP A 62 13.78 6.78 -3.50
C ASP A 62 12.56 6.54 -2.58
N HIS A 63 11.89 5.39 -2.71
CA HIS A 63 10.79 4.99 -1.84
C HIS A 63 11.16 3.73 -1.05
N ILE A 64 10.56 3.61 0.14
CA ILE A 64 10.65 2.43 1.00
C ILE A 64 9.24 1.90 1.09
N ASP A 65 9.06 0.63 0.71
CA ASP A 65 7.82 -0.12 0.81
C ASP A 65 7.81 -0.82 2.18
N ILE A 66 6.85 -0.47 3.04
CA ILE A 66 6.75 -0.98 4.42
C ILE A 66 5.35 -1.52 4.65
N GLY A 67 5.26 -2.83 4.94
CA GLY A 67 4.02 -3.47 5.39
C GLY A 67 3.74 -3.22 6.88
N THR A 68 2.47 -3.03 7.25
CA THR A 68 2.04 -2.85 8.67
C THR A 68 2.35 -4.05 9.56
N GLU A 69 2.48 -5.26 9.00
CA GLU A 69 2.82 -6.48 9.73
C GLU A 69 4.32 -6.81 9.78
N GLN A 70 5.17 -5.99 9.15
CA GLN A 70 6.61 -6.26 9.02
C GLN A 70 7.43 -5.35 9.94
N ASP A 71 8.56 -5.86 10.42
CA ASP A 71 9.54 -5.03 11.13
C ASP A 71 10.09 -3.96 10.18
N TYR A 72 9.64 -2.73 10.40
CA TYR A 72 9.98 -1.57 9.58
C TYR A 72 11.38 -1.02 9.87
N VAL A 73 12.05 -1.44 10.94
CA VAL A 73 13.36 -0.91 11.35
C VAL A 73 14.44 -1.29 10.34
N ALA A 74 14.48 -2.57 9.93
CA ALA A 74 15.45 -3.08 8.97
C ALA A 74 15.39 -2.39 7.58
N PRO A 75 14.22 -2.29 6.91
CA PRO A 75 14.12 -1.60 5.62
C PRO A 75 14.41 -0.10 5.72
N LEU A 76 14.03 0.55 6.81
CA LEU A 76 14.33 1.96 7.04
C LEU A 76 15.85 2.19 7.20
N ALA A 77 16.53 1.35 7.98
CA ALA A 77 17.97 1.42 8.17
C ALA A 77 18.73 1.18 6.85
N ALA A 78 18.33 0.20 6.06
CA ALA A 78 18.94 -0.10 4.75
C ALA A 78 18.83 1.10 3.79
N PHE A 79 17.65 1.72 3.73
CA PHE A 79 17.43 2.90 2.89
C PHE A 79 18.35 4.07 3.26
N PHE A 80 18.45 4.39 4.55
CA PHE A 80 19.32 5.49 4.99
C PHE A 80 20.80 5.19 4.72
N GLN A 81 21.24 3.92 4.84
CA GLN A 81 22.60 3.54 4.48
C GLN A 81 22.89 3.69 2.99
N GLU A 82 21.98 3.27 2.11
CA GLU A 82 22.16 3.46 0.66
C GLU A 82 22.22 4.93 0.27
N ARG A 83 21.34 5.75 0.85
CA ARG A 83 21.32 7.19 0.63
C ARG A 83 22.62 7.84 1.10
N TYR A 84 23.16 7.42 2.25
CA TYR A 84 24.44 7.91 2.76
C TYR A 84 25.63 7.52 1.87
N LYS A 85 25.61 6.32 1.27
CA LYS A 85 26.63 5.89 0.29
C LYS A 85 26.60 6.76 -0.97
N ARG A 86 25.43 7.09 -1.51
CA ARG A 86 25.29 7.99 -2.68
C ARG A 86 25.80 9.41 -2.41
N LEU A 87 25.66 9.91 -1.19
CA LEU A 87 26.13 11.26 -0.80
C LEU A 87 27.65 11.36 -0.57
N ARG A 88 28.36 10.22 -0.43
CA ARG A 88 29.82 10.18 -0.20
C ARG A 88 30.64 9.98 -1.48
N HIS A 89 29.99 9.79 -2.62
CA HIS A 89 30.60 9.77 -3.95
C HIS A 89 30.29 11.09 -4.67
#